data_AF-A0A7Z1AEE4-F1
#
_entry.id   AF-A0A7Z1AEE4-F1
#
_cell.length_a   1.000
_cell.length_b   1.000
_cell.length_c   1.000
_cell.angle_alpha   90.00
_cell.angle_beta   90.00
_cell.angle_gamma   90.00
#
_symmetry.space_group_name_H-M   'P 1'
#
loop_
_entity.id
_entity.type
_entity.pdbx_description
1 polymer ?
#
loop_
_entity_poly.entity_id
_entity_poly.type
_entity_poly.pdbx_seq_one_letter_code
_entity_poly.pdbx_strand_id
1 'polypeptide(L)'
;MAWQPMGAGVASILGMTLIDALTVFHKTILTIEGETILVGYLFPVCMGIGIAIRLDARDWLGYGWLAFIFYLGGLLVKFISIDEMMGHIYTVLISCAIMFTAQSFFLYIKRRIQNEYPS
;
A
#
# COMPACT_ATOMS: atom_id res chain seq x y z
N MET A 1 -17.51 16.25 5.59
CA MET A 1 -18.13 15.56 4.44
C MET A 1 -17.32 15.67 3.14
N ALA A 2 -16.10 16.23 3.14
CA ALA A 2 -15.25 16.32 1.94
C ALA A 2 -14.62 14.97 1.48
N TRP A 3 -14.70 13.91 2.30
CA TRP A 3 -14.04 12.63 2.05
C TRP A 3 -14.71 11.74 1.00
N GLN A 4 -16.02 11.87 0.78
CA GLN A 4 -16.75 11.04 -0.18
C GLN A 4 -16.30 11.25 -1.64
N PRO A 5 -16.21 12.49 -2.16
CA PRO A 5 -15.72 12.71 -3.52
C PRO A 5 -14.22 12.35 -3.67
N MET A 6 -13.41 12.60 -2.63
CA MET A 6 -12.00 12.18 -2.63
C MET A 6 -11.87 10.65 -2.65
N GLY A 7 -12.66 9.94 -1.84
CA GLY A 7 -12.69 8.49 -1.81
C GLY A 7 -13.15 7.88 -3.14
N ALA A 8 -14.14 8.51 -3.80
CA ALA A 8 -14.56 8.09 -5.14
C ALA A 8 -13.45 8.25 -6.17
N GLY A 9 -12.74 9.39 -6.16
CA GLY A 9 -11.59 9.61 -7.05
C GLY A 9 -10.46 8.59 -6.82
N VAL A 10 -10.11 8.34 -5.55
CA VAL A 10 -9.14 7.30 -5.18
C VAL A 10 -9.58 5.92 -5.68
N ALA A 11 -10.85 5.55 -5.47
CA ALA A 11 -11.40 4.28 -5.91
C ALA A 11 -11.39 4.14 -7.44
N SER A 12 -11.69 5.22 -8.17
CA SER A 12 -11.63 5.23 -9.64
C SER A 12 -10.21 5.04 -10.15
N ILE A 13 -9.22 5.77 -9.59
CA ILE A 13 -7.81 5.62 -9.96
C ILE A 13 -7.37 4.17 -9.70
N LEU A 14 -7.57 3.68 -8.48
CA LEU A 14 -7.24 2.29 -8.13
C LEU A 14 -7.92 1.28 -9.05
N GLY A 15 -9.22 1.45 -9.33
CA GLY A 15 -9.96 0.55 -10.21
C GLY A 15 -9.39 0.47 -11.63
N MET A 16 -8.84 1.57 -12.14
CA MET A 16 -8.24 1.61 -13.48
C MET A 16 -6.79 1.12 -13.50
N THR A 17 -6.00 1.39 -12.46
CA THR A 17 -4.54 1.22 -12.51
C THR A 17 -4.00 0.08 -11.63
N LEU A 18 -4.82 -0.50 -10.75
CA LEU A 18 -4.32 -1.48 -9.76
C LEU A 18 -3.80 -2.77 -10.39
N ILE A 19 -4.56 -3.38 -11.31
CA ILE A 19 -4.16 -4.65 -11.95
C ILE A 19 -2.84 -4.49 -12.70
N ASP A 20 -2.71 -3.39 -13.44
CA ASP A 20 -1.53 -3.06 -14.22
C ASP A 20 -0.32 -2.76 -13.32
N ALA A 21 -0.51 -1.99 -12.24
CA ALA A 21 0.54 -1.74 -11.25
C ALA A 21 1.02 -3.05 -10.57
N LEU A 22 0.09 -3.91 -10.17
CA LEU A 22 0.42 -5.21 -9.57
C LEU A 22 1.13 -6.13 -10.56
N THR A 23 0.75 -6.10 -11.84
CA THR A 23 1.38 -6.91 -12.89
C THR A 23 2.83 -6.46 -13.13
N VAL A 24 3.09 -5.15 -13.17
CA VAL A 24 4.45 -4.61 -13.27
C VAL A 24 5.26 -4.98 -12.03
N PHE A 25 4.70 -4.78 -10.84
CA PHE A 25 5.37 -5.11 -9.58
C PHE A 25 5.74 -6.58 -9.49
N HIS A 26 4.83 -7.47 -9.90
CA HIS A 26 5.08 -8.90 -9.97
C HIS A 26 6.24 -9.24 -10.91
N LYS A 27 6.26 -8.63 -12.10
CA LYS A 27 7.36 -8.81 -13.07
C LYS A 27 8.69 -8.28 -12.53
N THR A 28 8.70 -7.13 -11.86
CA THR A 28 9.90 -6.51 -11.31
C THR A 28 10.47 -7.29 -10.14
N ILE A 29 9.64 -7.92 -9.29
CA ILE A 29 10.14 -8.79 -8.22
C ILE A 29 10.80 -10.05 -8.80
N LEU A 30 10.21 -10.64 -9.84
CA LEU A 30 10.75 -11.85 -10.48
C LEU A 30 12.14 -11.64 -11.12
N THR A 31 12.50 -10.39 -11.43
CA THR A 31 13.83 -10.05 -11.96
C THR A 31 14.88 -9.85 -10.87
N ILE A 32 14.51 -9.82 -9.59
CA ILE A 32 15.45 -9.69 -8.47
C ILE A 32 15.91 -11.10 -8.08
N GLU A 33 17.18 -11.42 -8.35
CA GLU A 33 17.76 -12.74 -8.07
C GLU A 33 17.65 -13.11 -6.58
N GLY A 34 17.16 -14.33 -6.30
CA GLY A 34 17.19 -14.93 -4.96
C GLY A 34 15.97 -14.66 -4.07
N GLU A 35 15.05 -13.77 -4.46
CA GLU A 35 13.82 -13.54 -3.68
C GLU A 35 12.65 -14.40 -4.15
N THR A 36 12.01 -15.08 -3.21
CA THR A 36 10.74 -15.77 -3.48
C THR A 36 9.64 -14.72 -3.59
N ILE A 37 8.74 -14.83 -4.58
CA ILE A 37 7.55 -13.96 -4.77
C ILE A 37 6.84 -13.66 -3.43
N LEU A 38 6.79 -14.67 -2.56
CA LEU A 38 6.21 -14.59 -1.23
C LEU A 38 6.80 -13.46 -0.38
N VAL A 39 8.12 -13.23 -0.42
CA VAL A 39 8.80 -12.22 0.40
C VAL A 39 8.38 -10.81 -0.03
N GLY A 40 8.31 -10.53 -1.32
CA GLY A 40 7.96 -9.20 -1.85
C GLY A 40 6.55 -8.70 -1.47
N TYR A 41 5.60 -9.63 -1.21
CA TYR A 41 4.26 -9.27 -0.75
C TYR A 41 4.05 -9.51 0.75
N LEU A 42 4.54 -10.62 1.28
CA LEU A 42 4.27 -11.02 2.67
C LEU A 42 5.05 -10.18 3.66
N PHE A 43 6.31 -9.83 3.34
CA PHE A 43 7.13 -9.00 4.22
C PHE A 43 6.49 -7.63 4.51
N PRO A 44 6.12 -6.80 3.51
CA PRO A 44 5.50 -5.50 3.78
C PRO A 44 4.15 -5.64 4.51
N VAL A 45 3.36 -6.69 4.21
CA VAL A 45 2.09 -6.95 4.92
C VAL A 45 2.34 -7.25 6.40
N CYS A 46 3.23 -8.21 6.71
CA CYS A 46 3.57 -8.58 8.08
C CYS A 46 4.18 -7.41 8.86
N MET A 47 5.05 -6.63 8.21
CA MET A 47 5.65 -5.43 8.80
C MET A 47 4.57 -4.39 9.13
N GLY A 48 3.65 -4.13 8.19
CA GLY A 48 2.54 -3.19 8.39
C GLY A 48 1.63 -3.60 9.54
N ILE A 49 1.28 -4.89 9.64
CA ILE A 49 0.48 -5.42 10.75
C ILE A 49 1.26 -5.31 12.08
N GLY A 50 2.54 -5.70 12.09
CA GLY A 50 3.39 -5.66 13.29
C GLY A 50 3.51 -4.24 13.86
N ILE A 51 3.68 -3.24 13.00
CA ILE A 51 3.70 -1.82 13.40
C ILE A 51 2.31 -1.38 13.90
N ALA A 52 1.23 -1.78 13.22
CA ALA A 52 -0.14 -1.41 13.56
C ALA A 52 -0.55 -1.80 14.99
N ILE A 53 0.00 -2.88 15.55
CA ILE A 53 -0.32 -3.35 16.91
C ILE A 53 -0.14 -2.23 17.94
N ARG A 54 0.96 -1.46 17.84
CA ARG A 54 1.35 -0.43 18.82
C ARG A 54 0.74 0.95 18.54
N LEU A 55 0.14 1.15 17.38
CA LEU A 55 -0.38 2.46 16.97
C LEU A 55 -1.82 2.68 17.42
N ASP A 56 -2.19 3.96 17.52
CA ASP A 56 -3.57 4.36 17.79
C ASP A 56 -4.45 4.09 16.55
N ALA A 57 -5.60 3.47 16.80
CA ALA A 57 -6.60 3.15 15.79
C ALA A 57 -7.24 4.40 15.18
N ARG A 58 -7.16 5.56 15.85
CA ARG A 58 -7.67 6.84 15.33
C ARG A 58 -7.02 7.23 14.01
N ASP A 59 -5.75 6.89 13.81
CA ASP A 59 -4.92 7.36 12.70
C ASP A 59 -4.99 6.47 11.45
N TRP A 60 -5.87 5.46 11.43
CA TRP A 60 -6.00 4.49 10.31
C TRP A 60 -6.11 5.19 8.94
N LEU A 61 -6.91 6.26 8.85
CA LEU A 61 -7.13 6.99 7.60
C LEU A 61 -5.84 7.67 7.10
N GLY A 62 -4.99 8.15 8.02
CA GLY A 62 -3.71 8.77 7.66
C GLY A 62 -2.78 7.77 6.96
N TYR A 63 -2.72 6.53 7.46
CA TYR A 63 -1.97 5.45 6.81
C TYR A 63 -2.60 5.04 5.48
N GLY A 64 -3.93 5.08 5.35
CA GLY A 64 -4.60 4.89 4.05
C GLY A 64 -4.20 5.95 3.01
N TRP A 65 -4.06 7.20 3.42
CA TRP A 65 -3.56 8.27 2.55
C TRP A 65 -2.10 8.12 2.18
N LEU A 66 -1.25 7.76 3.14
CA LEU A 66 0.15 7.46 2.86
C LEU A 66 0.26 6.31 1.84
N ALA A 67 -0.50 5.23 2.02
CA ALA A 67 -0.54 4.13 1.06
C ALA A 67 -0.87 4.62 -0.36
N PHE A 68 -1.89 5.47 -0.49
CA PHE A 68 -2.28 6.03 -1.78
C PHE A 68 -1.23 6.97 -2.38
N ILE A 69 -0.56 7.80 -1.56
CA ILE A 69 0.53 8.69 -2.02
C ILE A 69 1.71 7.87 -2.55
N PHE A 70 2.13 6.83 -1.81
CA PHE A 70 3.19 5.92 -2.26
C PHE A 70 2.80 5.17 -3.54
N TYR A 71 1.54 4.77 -3.65
CA TYR A 71 0.99 4.17 -4.87
C TYR A 71 1.06 5.12 -6.07
N LEU A 72 0.62 6.38 -5.91
CA LEU A 72 0.74 7.41 -6.96
C LEU A 72 2.21 7.67 -7.32
N GLY A 73 3.11 7.69 -6.34
CA GLY A 73 4.55 7.79 -6.58
C GLY A 73 5.06 6.63 -7.45
N GLY A 74 4.64 5.40 -7.16
CA GLY A 74 4.95 4.23 -7.98
C GLY A 74 4.41 4.36 -9.40
N LEU A 75 3.17 4.81 -9.58
CA LEU A 75 2.61 5.08 -10.90
C LEU A 75 3.39 6.14 -11.67
N LEU A 76 3.83 7.21 -11.02
CA LEU A 76 4.65 8.25 -11.64
C LEU A 76 6.00 7.70 -12.12
N VAL A 77 6.66 6.89 -11.29
CA VAL A 77 7.92 6.22 -11.67
C VAL A 77 7.72 5.32 -12.89
N LYS A 78 6.57 4.63 -12.97
CA LYS A 78 6.23 3.82 -14.15
C LYS A 78 6.14 4.63 -15.46
N PHE A 79 5.72 5.89 -15.40
CA PHE A 79 5.63 6.75 -16.60
C PHE A 79 6.98 7.29 -17.08
N ILE A 80 8.03 7.20 -16.26
CA ILE A 80 9.38 7.65 -16.59
C ILE A 80 10.16 6.43 -17.09
N SER A 81 10.44 6.37 -18.40
CA SER A 81 10.96 5.22 -19.15
C SER A 81 12.12 4.45 -18.47
N ILE A 82 11.82 3.20 -18.08
CA ILE A 82 12.60 1.97 -17.92
C ILE A 82 14.14 2.08 -17.97
N ASP A 83 14.74 2.39 -16.80
CA ASP A 83 16.10 1.99 -16.42
C ASP A 83 16.01 1.11 -15.17
N GLU A 84 16.97 0.19 -14.96
CA GLU A 84 16.98 -0.76 -13.83
C GLU A 84 16.85 -0.09 -12.46
N MET A 85 17.47 1.09 -12.29
CA MET A 85 17.40 1.87 -11.05
C MET A 85 15.95 2.32 -10.72
N MET A 86 15.15 2.63 -11.73
CA MET A 86 13.74 3.01 -11.55
C MET A 86 12.86 1.82 -11.19
N GLY A 87 13.25 0.61 -11.59
CA GLY A 87 12.59 -0.64 -11.18
C GLY A 87 12.69 -0.87 -9.66
N HIS A 88 13.86 -0.63 -9.06
CA HIS A 88 14.02 -0.74 -7.61
C HIS A 88 13.21 0.30 -6.85
N ILE A 89 13.22 1.56 -7.32
CA ILE A 89 12.43 2.64 -6.72
C ILE A 89 10.94 2.31 -6.79
N TYR A 90 10.46 1.84 -7.94
CA TYR A 90 9.08 1.40 -8.14
C TYR A 90 8.70 0.30 -7.13
N THR A 91 9.53 -0.74 -7.00
CA THR A 91 9.30 -1.84 -6.07
C THR A 91 9.23 -1.36 -4.63
N VAL A 92 10.15 -0.48 -4.20
CA VAL A 92 10.11 0.08 -2.84
C VAL A 92 8.83 0.88 -2.59
N LEU A 93 8.44 1.74 -3.52
CA LEU A 93 7.23 2.57 -3.39
C LEU A 93 5.97 1.72 -3.30
N ILE A 94 5.83 0.70 -4.15
CA ILE A 94 4.68 -0.22 -4.11
C ILE A 94 4.70 -1.09 -2.85
N SER A 95 5.86 -1.56 -2.39
CA SER A 95 5.99 -2.29 -1.11
C SER A 95 5.57 -1.43 0.08
N CYS A 96 5.97 -0.15 0.12
CA CYS A 96 5.50 0.80 1.13
C CYS A 96 3.99 1.01 1.05
N ALA A 97 3.42 1.13 -0.17
CA ALA A 97 1.98 1.24 -0.36
C ALA A 97 1.23 0.02 0.19
N ILE A 98 1.74 -1.20 -0.06
CA ILE A 98 1.18 -2.45 0.48
C ILE A 98 1.25 -2.46 2.00
N MET A 99 2.41 -2.12 2.58
CA MET A 99 2.62 -2.05 4.03
C MET A 99 1.63 -1.10 4.71
N PHE A 100 1.52 0.14 4.21
CA PHE A 100 0.61 1.13 4.77
C PHE A 100 -0.87 0.76 4.55
N THR A 101 -1.20 0.07 3.45
CA THR A 101 -2.55 -0.48 3.23
C THR A 101 -2.90 -1.52 4.28
N ALA A 102 -2.00 -2.49 4.53
CA ALA A 102 -2.20 -3.51 5.55
C ALA A 102 -2.32 -2.90 6.96
N GLN A 103 -1.47 -1.92 7.26
CA GLN A 103 -1.49 -1.17 8.52
C GLN A 103 -2.81 -0.39 8.70
N SER A 104 -3.26 0.35 7.67
CA SER A 104 -4.53 1.07 7.66
C SER A 104 -5.71 0.13 7.88
N PHE A 105 -5.73 -1.01 7.19
CA PHE A 105 -6.78 -2.02 7.33
C PHE A 105 -6.84 -2.62 8.74
N PHE A 106 -5.69 -2.95 9.31
CA PHE A 106 -5.62 -3.48 10.67
C PHE A 106 -6.08 -2.46 11.72
N LEU A 107 -5.64 -1.20 11.59
CA LEU A 107 -6.08 -0.12 12.48
C LEU A 107 -7.57 0.18 12.33
N TYR A 108 -8.12 0.08 11.13
CA TYR A 108 -9.56 0.17 10.90
C TYR A 108 -10.33 -0.92 11.66
N ILE A 109 -9.89 -2.17 11.57
CA ILE A 109 -10.48 -3.28 12.34
C ILE A 109 -10.37 -3.02 13.84
N LYS A 110 -9.19 -2.63 14.33
CA LYS A 110 -8.95 -2.29 15.74
C LYS A 110 -9.91 -1.19 16.21
N ARG A 111 -10.10 -0.14 15.41
CA ARG A 111 -11.05 0.95 15.69
C ARG A 111 -12.49 0.46 15.74
N ARG A 112 -12.89 -0.42 14.82
CA ARG A 112 -14.23 -1.01 14.80
C ARG A 112 -14.50 -1.80 16.09
N ILE A 113 -13.56 -2.63 16.51
CA ILE A 113 -13.66 -3.42 17.74
C ILE A 113 -13.75 -2.50 18.97
N GLN A 114 -12.91 -1.46 19.07
CA GLN A 114 -12.94 -0.50 20.18
C GLN A 114 -14.26 0.27 20.28
N ASN A 115 -14.87 0.60 19.14
CA ASN A 115 -16.18 1.28 19.11
C ASN A 115 -17.33 0.34 19.50
N GLU A 116 -17.21 -0.95 19.19
CA GLU A 116 -18.23 -1.97 19.52
C GLU A 116 -18.13 -2.43 20.99
N TYR A 117 -16.93 -2.43 21.57
CA TYR A 117 -16.67 -2.80 22.96
C TYR A 117 -15.92 -1.66 23.70
N PRO A 118 -16.62 -0.59 24.09
CA PRO A 118 -16.02 0.47 24.90
C PRO A 118 -15.75 -0.07 26.31
N SER A 119 -14.49 -0.46 26.57
CA SER A 119 -13.98 -0.83 27.89
C SER A 119 -13.76 0.40 28.76
#